data_AF-A0A3D1CEI9-F1
#
_entry.id   AF-A0A3D1CEI9-F1
#
_cell.length_a   1.000
_cell.length_b   1.000
_cell.length_c   1.000
_cell.angle_alpha   90.00
_cell.angle_beta   90.00
_cell.angle_gamma   90.00
#
_symmetry.space_group_name_H-M   'P 1'
#
loop_
_entity.id
_entity.type
_entity.pdbx_description
1 polymer ?
#
loop_
_entity_poly.entity_id
_entity_poly.type
_entity_poly.pdbx_seq_one_letter_code
_entity_poly.pdbx_strand_id
1 'polypeptide(L)' 'LIRAAAKNHERVTLVCDPADYDAVLADLRSGGISAERRKQLAVKGFARTAQYDTTIHTYLGK' A
#
# COMPACT_ATOMS: atom_id res chain seq x y z
N LEU A 1 7.70 6.03 5.20
CA LEU A 1 8.00 5.13 4.07
C LEU A 1 6.74 4.76 3.26
N ILE A 2 5.70 4.17 3.87
CA ILE A 2 4.44 3.77 3.17
C ILE A 2 3.80 4.92 2.38
N ARG A 3 3.54 6.08 3.02
CA ARG A 3 2.96 7.26 2.35
C ARG A 3 3.82 7.79 1.19
N ALA A 4 5.15 7.73 1.32
CA ALA A 4 6.06 8.18 0.27
C ALA A 4 6.03 7.25 -0.95
N ALA A 5 6.03 5.93 -0.71
CA ALA A 5 5.89 4.95 -1.79
C ALA A 5 4.52 5.05 -2.48
N ALA A 6 3.44 5.21 -1.70
CA ALA A 6 2.09 5.38 -2.23
C ALA A 6 1.95 6.66 -3.08
N LYS A 7 2.56 7.77 -2.66
CA LYS A 7 2.62 9.01 -3.47
C LYS A 7 3.33 8.77 -4.81
N ASN A 8 4.43 8.02 -4.79
CA ASN A 8 5.27 7.77 -5.96
C ASN A 8 4.89 6.50 -6.74
N HIS A 9 3.66 6.00 -6.62
CA HIS A 9 3.21 4.71 -7.16
C HIS A 9 3.35 4.56 -8.69
N GLU A 10 3.50 5.65 -9.43
CA GLU A 10 3.84 5.59 -10.86
C GLU A 10 5.17 4.87 -11.11
N ARG A 11 6.12 4.99 -10.16
CA ARG A 11 7.50 4.48 -10.30
C ARG A 11 7.89 3.42 -9.28
N VAL A 12 7.17 3.30 -8.17
CA VAL A 12 7.48 2.31 -7.13
C VAL A 12 6.24 1.49 -6.78
N THR A 13 6.45 0.22 -6.44
CA THR A 13 5.41 -0.64 -5.88
C THR A 13 5.61 -0.73 -4.37
N LEU A 14 4.52 -0.55 -3.61
CA LEU A 14 4.48 -0.86 -2.18
C LEU A 14 3.58 -2.04 -1.91
N VAL A 15 3.89 -2.78 -0.84
CA VAL A 15 3.00 -3.78 -0.27
C VAL A 15 2.96 -3.57 1.25
N CYS A 16 1.77 -3.47 1.82
CA CYS A 16 1.57 -3.22 3.25
C CYS A 16 0.71 -4.28 3.94
N ASP A 17 0.34 -5.34 3.23
CA ASP A 17 -0.50 -6.44 3.71
C ASP A 17 0.02 -7.77 3.12
N PRO A 18 0.34 -8.78 3.97
CA PRO A 18 0.75 -10.09 3.50
C PRO A 18 -0.22 -10.78 2.54
N ALA A 19 -1.52 -10.47 2.63
CA ALA A 19 -2.52 -11.05 1.72
C ALA A 19 -2.31 -10.65 0.25
N ASP A 20 -1.55 -9.59 -0.02
CA ASP A 20 -1.26 -9.16 -1.39
C ASP A 20 -0.03 -9.87 -2.01
N TYR A 21 0.75 -10.63 -1.22
CA TYR A 21 2.03 -11.17 -1.67
C TYR A 21 1.91 -12.10 -2.86
N ASP A 22 0.99 -13.07 -2.80
CA ASP A 22 0.82 -14.04 -3.89
C ASP A 22 0.44 -13.35 -5.20
N ALA A 23 -0.45 -12.37 -5.10
CA ALA A 23 -0.94 -11.63 -6.25
C ALA A 23 0.18 -10.73 -6.84
N VAL A 24 0.96 -10.05 -6.00
CA VAL A 24 2.10 -9.22 -6.41
C VAL A 24 3.21 -10.08 -7.02
N LEU A 25 3.51 -11.24 -6.45
CA LEU A 25 4.48 -12.19 -6.98
C LEU A 25 4.06 -12.72 -8.35
N ALA A 26 2.77 -13.01 -8.54
CA ALA A 26 2.23 -13.41 -9.84
C ALA A 26 2.45 -12.32 -10.91
N ASP A 27 2.16 -11.06 -10.58
CA ASP A 27 2.39 -9.92 -11.49
C ASP A 27 3.87 -9.73 -11.83
N LEU A 28 4.76 -9.87 -10.83
CA LEU A 28 6.20 -9.77 -11.07
C LEU A 28 6.71 -10.88 -11.99
N ARG A 29 6.17 -12.10 -11.85
CA ARG A 29 6.51 -13.23 -12.73
C ARG A 29 5.95 -13.09 -14.15
N SER A 30 4.86 -12.35 -14.32
CA SER A 30 4.21 -12.14 -15.63
C SER A 30 4.78 -10.95 -16.43
N GLY A 31 5.84 -10.30 -15.94
CA GLY A 31 6.53 -9.21 -16.63
C GLY A 31 6.42 -7.85 -15.94
N GLY A 32 5.85 -7.81 -14.73
CA GLY A 32 5.81 -6.62 -13.89
C GLY A 32 4.41 -6.19 -13.51
N ILE A 33 4.35 -5.22 -12.60
CA ILE A 33 3.09 -4.78 -12.00
C ILE A 33 2.46 -3.68 -12.85
N SER A 34 1.20 -3.84 -13.22
CA SER A 34 0.45 -2.84 -13.99
C SER A 34 0.30 -1.51 -13.24
N ALA A 35 0.15 -0.41 -13.98
CA ALA A 35 -0.07 0.91 -13.39
C ALA A 35 -1.34 0.93 -12.52
N GLU A 36 -2.39 0.24 -12.95
CA GLU A 36 -3.65 0.13 -12.22
C GLU A 36 -3.46 -0.59 -10.87
N ARG A 37 -2.74 -1.72 -10.86
CA ARG A 37 -2.41 -2.41 -9.62
C ARG A 37 -1.58 -1.54 -8.67
N ARG A 38 -0.57 -0.82 -9.19
CA ARG A 38 0.24 0.09 -8.35
C ARG A 38 -0.63 1.18 -7.72
N LYS A 39 -1.60 1.72 -8.46
CA LYS A 39 -2.57 2.69 -7.94
C LYS A 39 -3.46 2.08 -6.84
N GLN A 40 -3.95 0.86 -7.02
CA GLN A 40 -4.73 0.16 -6.01
C GLN A 40 -3.92 -0.07 -4.71
N LEU A 41 -2.67 -0.52 -4.84
CA LEU A 41 -1.75 -0.70 -3.71
C LEU A 41 -1.44 0.65 -3.02
N ALA A 42 -1.36 1.75 -3.76
CA ALA A 42 -1.19 3.09 -3.21
C ALA A 42 -2.38 3.54 -2.37
N VAL A 43 -3.61 3.35 -2.88
CA VAL A 43 -4.84 3.63 -2.14
C VAL A 43 -4.87 2.82 -0.84
N LYS A 44 -4.55 1.52 -0.92
CA LYS A 44 -4.45 0.63 0.26
C LYS A 44 -3.42 1.13 1.28
N GLY A 45 -2.24 1.58 0.81
CA GLY A 45 -1.20 2.16 1.67
C GLY A 45 -1.65 3.41 2.42
N PHE A 46 -2.37 4.32 1.75
CA PHE A 46 -2.94 5.50 2.41
C PHE A 46 -4.05 5.13 3.40
N ALA A 47 -4.95 4.21 3.03
CA ALA A 47 -6.01 3.73 3.92
C ALA A 47 -5.43 3.09 5.20
N ARG A 48 -4.39 2.26 5.07
CA ARG A 48 -3.70 1.65 6.22
C ARG A 48 -3.05 2.70 7.12
N THR A 49 -2.47 3.74 6.54
CA THR A 49 -1.86 4.83 7.32
C THR A 49 -2.93 5.63 8.06
N ALA A 50 -4.03 5.98 7.39
CA ALA A 50 -5.15 6.69 8.02
C ALA A 50 -5.75 5.89 9.19
N GLN A 51 -5.96 4.58 9.01
CA GLN A 51 -6.44 3.70 10.07
C GLN A 51 -5.50 3.68 11.28
N TYR A 52 -4.19 3.64 11.03
CA TYR A 52 -3.17 3.67 12.08
C TYR A 52 -3.21 5.00 12.86
N ASP A 53 -3.26 6.12 12.15
CA ASP A 53 -3.34 7.46 12.75
C ASP A 53 -4.63 7.64 13.58
N THR A 54 -5.77 7.17 13.06
CA THR A 54 -7.05 7.16 13.82
C THR A 54 -6.92 6.34 15.10
N THR A 55 -6.29 5.16 15.04
CA THR A 55 -6.13 4.29 16.22
C THR A 55 -5.27 4.97 17.29
N ILE A 56 -4.18 5.63 16.90
CA ILE A 56 -3.35 6.42 17.81
C ILE A 56 -4.16 7.56 18.44
N HIS A 57 -4.88 8.33 17.63
CA HIS A 57 -5.71 9.43 18.11
C HIS A 57 -6.73 8.95 19.15
N THR A 58 -7.44 7.86 18.86
CA THR A 58 -8.41 7.25 19.79
C THR A 58 -7.75 6.76 21.08
N TYR A 59 -6.53 6.23 21.03
CA TYR A 59 -5.81 5.78 22.22
C TYR A 59 -5.35 6.96 23.09
N LEU A 60 -4.79 8.01 22.49
CA LEU A 60 -4.26 9.18 23.20
C LEU A 60 -5.33 10.17 23.67
N GLY A 61 -6.50 10.19 23.02
CA GLY A 61 -7.64 11.02 23.41
C GLY A 61 -8.48 10.45 24.55
N LYS A 62 -8.12 9.26 25.05
CA LYS A 62 -8.64 8.71 26.31
C LYS A 62 -7.86 9.26 27.49
#